data_AF-A0A9D9WAI0-F1
#
_entry.id   AF-A0A9D9WAI0-F1
#
_cell.length_a   1.000
_cell.length_b   1.000
_cell.length_c   1.000
_cell.angle_alpha   90.00
_cell.angle_beta   90.00
_cell.angle_gamma   90.00
#
_symmetry.space_group_name_H-M   'P 1'
#
loop_
_entity.id
_entity.type
_entity.pdbx_description
1 polymer ?
#
loop_
_entity_poly.entity_id
_entity_poly.type
_entity_poly.pdbx_seq_one_letter_code
_entity_poly.pdbx_strand_id
1 'polypeptide(L)'
;MMNYLQLIKYKNLALLAFLQVILRYGFLKPQNVWQSLNTFQFALLVIATISIAGGYYVINALFEDSNEFSSLNISETNAYYVYAFLSIIGVVIGMYLSNVIQKPGFIALFILTVALGYFQATTIKDIFILGWLIQPLLFSFSFLIIAVFDLFPATYDQNREVMTLLFSILKDYAFFAFVIQLVREIIKETEQSILHTSSSNASLVKYLGVQKTNYCIAALLIAPSIYLIYYTLVYLLASNLFLS
;
A
#
# COMPACT_ATOMS: atom_id res chain seq x y z
N MET A 1 -17.78 -15.78 -10.87
CA MET A 1 -17.59 -14.74 -9.82
C MET A 1 -16.33 -15.00 -8.98
N MET A 2 -16.05 -16.26 -8.60
CA MET A 2 -14.82 -16.64 -7.87
C MET A 2 -13.50 -16.29 -8.60
N ASN A 3 -13.47 -16.41 -9.93
CA ASN A 3 -12.28 -16.11 -10.75
C ASN A 3 -11.86 -14.63 -10.70
N TYR A 4 -12.82 -13.69 -10.73
CA TYR A 4 -12.51 -12.26 -10.65
C TYR A 4 -11.99 -11.86 -9.26
N LEU A 5 -12.51 -12.45 -8.17
CA LEU A 5 -12.05 -12.17 -6.81
C LEU A 5 -10.60 -12.63 -6.58
N GLN A 6 -10.23 -13.80 -7.12
CA GLN A 6 -8.85 -14.29 -7.08
C GLN A 6 -7.90 -13.40 -7.87
N LEU A 7 -8.34 -12.90 -9.04
CA LEU A 7 -7.55 -12.00 -9.89
C LEU A 7 -7.20 -10.68 -9.20
N ILE A 8 -8.16 -10.09 -8.47
CA ILE A 8 -7.97 -8.83 -7.73
C ILE A 8 -7.20 -9.08 -6.41
N LYS A 9 -6.71 -10.30 -6.15
CA LYS A 9 -6.00 -10.68 -4.90
C LYS A 9 -6.79 -10.20 -3.68
N TYR A 10 -8.09 -10.51 -3.61
CA TYR A 10 -9.03 -9.95 -2.62
C TYR A 10 -8.54 -10.01 -1.15
N LYS A 11 -7.73 -11.01 -0.79
CA LYS A 11 -7.10 -11.12 0.53
C LYS A 11 -6.18 -9.93 0.85
N ASN A 12 -5.41 -9.46 -0.13
CA ASN A 12 -4.54 -8.31 0.01
C ASN A 12 -5.34 -7.01 0.15
N LEU A 13 -6.42 -6.87 -0.62
CA LEU A 13 -7.31 -5.72 -0.53
C LEU A 13 -8.04 -5.66 0.81
N ALA A 14 -8.53 -6.81 1.29
CA ALA A 14 -9.16 -6.91 2.61
C ALA A 14 -8.17 -6.55 3.72
N LEU A 15 -6.91 -7.00 3.62
CA LEU A 15 -5.85 -6.62 4.54
C LEU A 15 -5.59 -5.10 4.51
N LEU A 16 -5.49 -4.50 3.32
CA LEU A 16 -5.31 -3.05 3.16
C LEU A 16 -6.45 -2.28 3.82
N ALA A 17 -7.70 -2.67 3.53
CA ALA A 17 -8.90 -2.10 4.12
C ALA A 17 -8.86 -2.18 5.66
N PHE A 18 -8.56 -3.38 6.16
CA PHE A 18 -8.53 -3.67 7.58
C PHE A 18 -7.47 -2.85 8.31
N LEU A 19 -6.26 -2.75 7.77
CA LEU A 19 -5.19 -1.94 8.33
C LEU A 19 -5.55 -0.44 8.32
N GLN A 20 -6.17 0.07 7.26
CA GLN A 20 -6.65 1.46 7.25
C GLN A 20 -7.70 1.72 8.33
N VAL A 21 -8.65 0.79 8.51
CA VAL A 21 -9.67 0.85 9.57
C VAL A 21 -9.03 0.80 10.96
N ILE A 22 -8.05 -0.07 11.20
CA ILE A 22 -7.31 -0.13 12.47
C ILE A 22 -6.58 1.19 12.73
N LEU A 23 -5.87 1.75 11.75
CA LEU A 23 -5.16 3.02 11.95
C LEU A 23 -6.12 4.13 12.35
N ARG A 24 -7.31 4.19 11.74
CA ARG A 24 -8.28 5.21 12.13
C ARG A 24 -8.92 4.95 13.48
N TYR A 25 -9.58 3.80 13.63
CA TYR A 25 -10.44 3.55 14.79
C TYR A 25 -9.67 2.98 15.99
N GLY A 26 -8.59 2.24 15.74
CA GLY A 26 -7.73 1.68 16.77
C GLY A 26 -6.63 2.63 17.23
N PHE A 27 -6.12 3.50 16.35
CA PHE A 27 -5.06 4.44 16.71
C PHE A 27 -5.54 5.89 16.78
N LEU A 28 -6.02 6.51 15.70
CA LEU A 28 -6.32 7.95 15.65
C LEU A 28 -7.49 8.38 16.54
N LYS A 29 -8.60 7.64 16.54
CA LYS A 29 -9.81 8.00 17.29
C LYS A 29 -9.57 8.01 18.82
N PRO A 30 -8.86 7.04 19.42
CA PRO A 30 -8.45 7.10 20.83
C PRO A 30 -7.57 8.29 21.23
N GLN A 31 -6.89 8.96 20.28
CA GLN A 31 -6.07 10.13 20.59
C GLN A 31 -6.89 11.40 20.89
N ASN A 32 -8.23 11.34 20.79
CA ASN A 32 -9.14 12.46 21.04
C ASN A 32 -8.82 13.73 20.23
N VAL A 33 -8.19 13.57 19.06
CA VAL A 33 -7.93 14.67 18.14
C VAL A 33 -9.10 14.87 17.17
N TRP A 34 -9.28 16.10 16.69
CA TRP A 34 -10.25 16.36 15.63
C TRP A 34 -9.77 15.74 14.32
N GLN A 35 -10.58 14.88 13.71
CA GLN A 35 -10.37 14.35 12.37
C GLN A 35 -11.17 15.12 11.32
N SER A 36 -10.58 15.33 10.14
CA SER A 36 -11.24 16.09 9.06
C SER A 36 -12.40 15.33 8.40
N LEU A 37 -12.31 14.01 8.29
CA LEU A 37 -13.35 13.22 7.63
C LEU A 37 -14.37 12.70 8.65
N ASN A 38 -15.62 12.57 8.26
CA ASN A 38 -16.58 11.79 9.05
C ASN A 38 -16.45 10.27 8.78
N THR A 39 -17.26 9.45 9.43
CA THR A 39 -17.25 7.98 9.22
C THR A 39 -17.54 7.59 7.78
N PHE A 40 -18.49 8.24 7.12
CA PHE A 40 -18.89 7.95 5.74
C PHE A 40 -17.81 8.35 4.72
N GLN A 41 -17.25 9.56 4.87
CA GLN A 41 -16.19 10.08 4.02
C GLN A 41 -14.90 9.26 4.14
N PHE A 42 -14.60 8.73 5.32
CA PHE A 42 -13.51 7.78 5.45
C PHE A 42 -13.81 6.41 4.85
N ALA A 43 -15.04 5.91 4.97
CA ALA A 43 -15.43 4.69 4.26
C ALA A 43 -15.25 4.88 2.75
N LEU A 44 -15.59 6.05 2.21
CA LEU A 44 -15.29 6.43 0.83
C LEU A 44 -13.78 6.46 0.54
N LEU A 45 -12.95 6.98 1.45
CA LEU A 45 -11.50 6.98 1.30
C LEU A 45 -10.96 5.56 1.15
N VAL A 46 -11.42 4.64 2.02
CA VAL A 46 -11.05 3.22 2.00
C VAL A 46 -11.55 2.54 0.71
N ILE A 47 -12.76 2.84 0.26
CA ILE A 47 -13.29 2.33 -1.02
C ILE A 47 -12.43 2.84 -2.19
N ALA A 48 -12.01 4.10 -2.17
CA ALA A 48 -11.18 4.68 -3.22
C ALA A 48 -9.81 3.98 -3.31
N THR A 49 -9.13 3.78 -2.18
CA THR A 49 -7.83 3.11 -2.13
C THR A 49 -7.92 1.65 -2.56
N ILE A 50 -8.94 0.92 -2.09
CA ILE A 50 -9.17 -0.49 -2.49
C ILE A 50 -9.52 -0.58 -3.98
N SER A 51 -10.31 0.35 -4.51
CA SER A 51 -10.68 0.35 -5.93
C SER A 51 -9.44 0.54 -6.80
N ILE A 52 -8.58 1.51 -6.49
CA ILE A 52 -7.33 1.74 -7.23
C ILE A 52 -6.39 0.53 -7.12
N ALA A 53 -6.17 0.02 -5.90
CA ALA A 53 -5.33 -1.16 -5.68
C ALA A 53 -5.89 -2.41 -6.40
N GLY A 54 -7.22 -2.54 -6.46
CA GLY A 54 -7.87 -3.63 -7.18
C GLY A 54 -7.70 -3.52 -8.68
N GLY A 55 -7.85 -2.32 -9.24
CA GLY A 55 -7.55 -2.05 -10.65
C GLY A 55 -6.10 -2.41 -10.97
N TYR A 56 -5.17 -1.98 -10.11
CA TYR A 56 -3.76 -2.34 -10.22
C TYR A 56 -3.53 -3.87 -10.26
N TYR A 57 -4.17 -4.65 -9.38
CA TYR A 57 -4.01 -6.11 -9.41
C TYR A 57 -4.56 -6.76 -10.68
N VAL A 58 -5.66 -6.24 -11.24
CA VAL A 58 -6.23 -6.74 -12.49
C VAL A 58 -5.26 -6.53 -13.65
N ILE A 59 -4.73 -5.31 -13.79
CA ILE A 59 -3.81 -4.99 -14.88
C ILE A 59 -2.46 -5.69 -14.69
N ASN A 60 -1.97 -5.82 -13.45
CA ASN A 60 -0.74 -6.54 -13.16
C ASN A 60 -0.86 -8.03 -13.51
N ALA A 61 -1.99 -8.67 -13.20
CA ALA A 61 -2.24 -10.06 -13.58
C ALA A 61 -2.27 -10.27 -15.10
N LEU A 62 -2.84 -9.32 -15.84
CA LEU A 62 -2.87 -9.37 -17.31
C LEU A 62 -1.46 -9.39 -17.91
N PHE A 63 -0.51 -8.66 -17.31
CA PHE A 63 0.85 -8.55 -17.80
C PHE A 63 1.84 -9.55 -17.18
N GLU A 64 1.56 -10.14 -16.01
CA GLU A 64 2.43 -11.15 -15.36
C GLU A 64 2.31 -12.53 -16.03
N ASP A 65 1.10 -13.01 -16.36
CA ASP A 65 0.91 -14.38 -16.83
C ASP A 65 -0.33 -14.54 -17.74
N SER A 66 -0.13 -14.43 -19.07
CA SER A 66 -1.19 -14.62 -20.07
C SER A 66 -1.78 -16.05 -20.04
N ASN A 67 -1.02 -17.03 -19.54
CA ASN A 67 -1.43 -18.43 -19.40
C ASN A 67 -2.37 -18.68 -18.20
N GLU A 68 -2.21 -17.98 -17.08
CA GLU A 68 -3.18 -18.04 -15.98
C GLU A 68 -4.49 -17.32 -16.35
N PHE A 69 -4.38 -16.22 -17.09
CA PHE A 69 -5.53 -15.45 -17.57
C PHE A 69 -6.46 -16.27 -18.48
N SER A 70 -5.86 -17.08 -19.35
CA SER A 70 -6.58 -18.01 -20.23
C SER A 70 -7.22 -19.17 -19.45
N SER A 71 -6.63 -19.63 -18.34
CA SER A 71 -7.25 -20.63 -17.45
C SER A 71 -8.49 -20.10 -16.69
N LEU A 72 -8.57 -18.79 -16.48
CA LEU A 72 -9.67 -18.13 -15.75
C LEU A 72 -10.87 -17.76 -16.64
N ASN A 73 -10.79 -18.00 -17.96
CA ASN A 73 -11.81 -17.63 -18.96
C ASN A 73 -12.19 -16.13 -18.93
N ILE A 74 -11.23 -15.25 -18.60
CA ILE A 74 -11.45 -13.79 -18.65
C ILE A 74 -10.79 -13.27 -19.92
N SER A 75 -11.53 -12.54 -20.75
CA SER A 75 -10.94 -11.89 -21.93
C SER A 75 -10.06 -10.71 -21.52
N GLU A 76 -8.98 -10.48 -22.26
CA GLU A 76 -8.11 -9.31 -22.06
C GLU A 76 -8.92 -8.00 -22.09
N THR A 77 -9.88 -7.91 -23.01
CA THR A 77 -10.78 -6.76 -23.13
C THR A 77 -11.56 -6.50 -21.84
N ASN A 78 -12.09 -7.55 -21.21
CA ASN A 78 -12.80 -7.41 -19.94
C ASN A 78 -11.88 -6.97 -18.80
N ALA A 79 -10.62 -7.43 -18.79
CA ALA A 79 -9.64 -6.98 -17.80
C ALA A 79 -9.38 -5.48 -17.88
N TYR A 80 -9.21 -4.94 -19.09
CA TYR A 80 -9.06 -3.50 -19.30
C TYR A 80 -10.31 -2.72 -18.86
N TYR A 81 -11.52 -3.22 -19.14
CA TYR A 81 -12.75 -2.58 -18.67
C TYR A 81 -12.85 -2.57 -17.14
N VAL A 82 -12.51 -3.68 -16.47
CA VAL A 82 -12.50 -3.77 -15.00
C VAL A 82 -11.46 -2.81 -14.42
N TYR A 83 -10.24 -2.79 -14.96
CA TYR A 83 -9.19 -1.86 -14.55
C TYR A 83 -9.65 -0.39 -14.67
N ALA A 84 -10.22 -0.01 -15.82
CA ALA A 84 -10.69 1.34 -16.08
C ALA A 84 -11.82 1.72 -15.12
N PHE A 85 -12.81 0.83 -14.94
CA PHE A 85 -13.94 1.06 -14.03
C PHE A 85 -13.48 1.28 -12.59
N LEU A 86 -12.61 0.40 -12.06
CA LEU A 86 -12.10 0.51 -10.69
C LEU A 86 -11.27 1.79 -10.49
N SER A 87 -10.43 2.13 -11.47
CA SER A 87 -9.57 3.31 -11.41
C SER A 87 -10.38 4.60 -11.49
N ILE A 88 -11.38 4.68 -12.37
CA ILE A 88 -12.30 5.82 -12.48
C ILE A 88 -13.07 6.02 -11.17
N ILE A 89 -13.64 4.95 -10.60
CA ILE A 89 -14.34 5.04 -9.31
C ILE A 89 -13.42 5.59 -8.22
N GLY A 90 -12.21 5.05 -8.11
CA GLY A 90 -11.26 5.51 -7.09
C GLY A 90 -10.89 6.99 -7.25
N VAL A 91 -10.63 7.44 -8.49
CA VAL A 91 -10.30 8.84 -8.77
C VAL A 91 -11.49 9.77 -8.55
N VAL A 92 -12.71 9.38 -8.95
CA VAL A 92 -13.92 10.18 -8.74
C VAL A 92 -14.23 10.34 -7.25
N ILE A 93 -14.12 9.27 -6.47
CA ILE A 93 -14.27 9.37 -5.01
C ILE A 93 -13.15 10.23 -4.41
N GLY A 94 -11.91 10.08 -4.89
CA GLY A 94 -10.79 10.91 -4.49
C GLY A 94 -11.02 12.40 -4.76
N MET A 95 -11.55 12.74 -5.93
CA MET A 95 -11.95 14.10 -6.30
C MET A 95 -13.00 14.67 -5.34
N TYR A 96 -14.03 13.89 -5.03
CA TYR A 96 -15.04 14.26 -4.04
C TYR A 96 -14.40 14.57 -2.68
N LEU A 97 -13.55 13.67 -2.17
CA LEU A 97 -12.92 13.83 -0.87
C LEU A 97 -11.95 15.02 -0.82
N SER A 98 -11.18 15.26 -1.89
CA SER A 98 -10.29 16.42 -1.99
C SER A 98 -11.05 17.75 -1.91
N ASN A 99 -12.25 17.81 -2.49
CA ASN A 99 -13.12 18.97 -2.38
C ASN A 99 -13.73 19.12 -0.98
N VAL A 100 -14.13 18.01 -0.35
CA VAL A 100 -14.66 18.00 1.02
C VAL A 100 -13.66 18.59 2.02
N ILE A 101 -12.39 18.23 1.90
CA ILE A 101 -11.32 18.77 2.77
C ILE A 101 -10.79 20.14 2.32
N GLN A 102 -11.44 20.77 1.34
CA GLN A 102 -11.05 22.07 0.76
C GLN A 102 -9.62 22.11 0.19
N LYS A 103 -9.11 20.96 -0.27
CA LYS A 103 -7.80 20.80 -0.92
C LYS A 103 -7.97 20.11 -2.28
N PRO A 104 -8.56 20.78 -3.28
CA PRO A 104 -8.87 20.16 -4.58
C PRO A 104 -7.63 19.58 -5.27
N GLY A 105 -6.45 20.16 -5.06
CA GLY A 105 -5.19 19.67 -5.61
C GLY A 105 -4.80 18.26 -5.14
N PHE A 106 -5.38 17.75 -4.06
CA PHE A 106 -5.07 16.40 -3.56
C PHE A 106 -5.64 15.28 -4.44
N ILE A 107 -6.51 15.59 -5.42
CA ILE A 107 -6.92 14.64 -6.46
C ILE A 107 -5.70 14.05 -7.20
N ALA A 108 -4.63 14.84 -7.32
CA ALA A 108 -3.39 14.43 -7.97
C ALA A 108 -2.79 13.17 -7.34
N LEU A 109 -2.97 12.94 -6.04
CA LEU A 109 -2.46 11.75 -5.35
C LEU A 109 -3.13 10.47 -5.87
N PHE A 110 -4.44 10.50 -6.13
CA PHE A 110 -5.16 9.35 -6.67
C PHE A 110 -4.80 9.10 -8.14
N ILE A 111 -4.73 10.17 -8.94
CA ILE A 111 -4.34 10.08 -10.37
C ILE A 111 -2.92 9.52 -10.49
N LEU A 112 -1.99 10.03 -9.69
CA LEU A 112 -0.60 9.59 -9.67
C LEU A 112 -0.50 8.12 -9.22
N THR A 113 -1.30 7.69 -8.25
CA THR A 113 -1.33 6.29 -7.81
C THR A 113 -1.81 5.35 -8.93
N VAL A 114 -2.86 5.73 -9.67
CA VAL A 114 -3.35 4.97 -10.84
C VAL A 114 -2.27 4.91 -11.93
N ALA A 115 -1.66 6.04 -12.26
CA ALA A 115 -0.64 6.13 -13.30
C ALA A 115 0.61 5.32 -12.95
N LEU A 116 1.14 5.46 -11.72
CA LEU A 116 2.27 4.68 -11.25
C LEU A 116 1.95 3.18 -11.20
N GLY A 117 0.74 2.80 -10.77
CA GLY A 117 0.32 1.40 -10.79
C GLY A 117 0.31 0.81 -12.20
N TYR A 118 -0.18 1.57 -13.19
CA TYR A 118 -0.18 1.14 -14.59
C TYR A 118 1.24 1.00 -15.16
N PHE A 119 2.10 1.99 -14.93
CA PHE A 119 3.50 1.91 -15.34
C PHE A 119 4.24 0.79 -14.63
N GLN A 120 3.90 0.51 -13.37
CA GLN A 120 4.42 -0.63 -12.64
C GLN A 120 4.10 -1.95 -13.35
N ALA A 121 2.83 -2.17 -13.70
CA ALA A 121 2.37 -3.40 -14.33
C ALA A 121 2.95 -3.63 -15.75
N THR A 122 3.25 -2.55 -16.46
CA THR A 122 3.62 -2.59 -17.89
C THR A 122 5.13 -2.56 -18.12
N THR A 123 5.82 -1.56 -17.57
CA THR A 123 7.22 -1.25 -17.95
C THR A 123 8.18 -1.31 -16.77
N ILE A 124 7.80 -0.78 -15.61
CA ILE A 124 8.72 -0.67 -14.47
C ILE A 124 9.03 -2.03 -13.86
N LYS A 125 8.13 -3.01 -13.97
CA LYS A 125 8.38 -4.40 -13.54
C LYS A 125 9.62 -5.04 -14.16
N ASP A 126 10.03 -4.58 -15.34
CA ASP A 126 11.19 -5.13 -16.06
C ASP A 126 12.50 -4.43 -15.66
N ILE A 127 12.43 -3.35 -14.88
CA ILE A 127 13.58 -2.60 -14.38
C ILE A 127 14.07 -3.20 -13.07
N PHE A 128 15.37 -3.54 -13.02
CA PHE A 128 15.97 -4.32 -11.93
C PHE A 128 15.61 -3.87 -10.51
N ILE A 129 15.77 -2.57 -10.17
CA ILE A 129 15.52 -2.09 -8.80
C ILE A 129 14.07 -1.64 -8.63
N LEU A 130 13.49 -1.02 -9.65
CA LEU A 130 12.19 -0.37 -9.52
C LEU A 130 11.02 -1.35 -9.55
N GLY A 131 11.17 -2.52 -10.19
CA GLY A 131 10.11 -3.50 -10.32
C GLY A 131 9.52 -3.98 -8.99
N TRP A 132 10.40 -4.35 -8.05
CA TRP A 132 10.01 -4.82 -6.71
C TRP A 132 9.86 -3.71 -5.67
N LEU A 133 10.32 -2.48 -5.96
CA LEU A 133 10.26 -1.36 -5.01
C LEU A 133 8.94 -0.58 -5.09
N ILE A 134 8.40 -0.39 -6.29
CA ILE A 134 7.24 0.49 -6.51
C ILE A 134 5.94 -0.09 -5.93
N GLN A 135 5.69 -1.39 -6.06
CA GLN A 135 4.47 -1.99 -5.53
C GLN A 135 4.37 -1.87 -3.99
N PRO A 136 5.42 -2.18 -3.20
CA PRO A 136 5.45 -1.89 -1.77
C PRO A 136 5.27 -0.42 -1.43
N LEU A 137 5.82 0.49 -2.25
CA LEU A 137 5.68 1.94 -2.05
C LEU A 137 4.24 2.41 -2.26
N LEU A 138 3.54 1.91 -3.28
CA LEU A 138 2.12 2.20 -3.50
C LEU A 138 1.24 1.64 -2.36
N PHE A 139 1.57 0.44 -1.86
CA PHE A 139 0.87 -0.15 -0.73
C PHE A 139 1.04 0.69 0.55
N SER A 140 2.27 1.09 0.88
CA SER A 140 2.52 1.91 2.08
C SER A 140 1.95 3.32 1.97
N PHE A 141 1.94 3.89 0.77
CA PHE A 141 1.34 5.21 0.50
C PHE A 141 -0.15 5.24 0.86
N SER A 142 -0.86 4.11 0.77
CA SER A 142 -2.27 4.01 1.18
C SER A 142 -2.50 4.32 2.66
N PHE A 143 -1.48 4.18 3.53
CA PHE A 143 -1.54 4.59 4.93
C PHE A 143 -1.27 6.09 5.10
N LEU A 144 -0.34 6.65 4.31
CA LEU A 144 -0.08 8.09 4.31
C LEU A 144 -1.28 8.90 3.81
N ILE A 145 -2.10 8.34 2.90
CA ILE A 145 -3.35 8.97 2.45
C ILE A 145 -4.27 9.29 3.65
N ILE A 146 -4.31 8.44 4.69
CA ILE A 146 -5.09 8.73 5.90
C ILE A 146 -4.55 9.98 6.60
N ALA A 147 -3.22 10.09 6.76
CA ALA A 147 -2.62 11.26 7.38
C ALA A 147 -2.90 12.54 6.58
N VAL A 148 -2.82 12.46 5.25
CA VAL A 148 -3.04 13.60 4.34
C VAL A 148 -4.50 14.06 4.30
N PHE A 149 -5.47 13.13 4.37
CA PHE A 149 -6.89 13.48 4.27
C PHE A 149 -7.59 13.66 5.61
N ASP A 150 -7.10 13.03 6.69
CA ASP A 150 -7.78 13.03 7.99
C ASP A 150 -7.09 13.92 9.03
N LEU A 151 -5.74 14.02 9.02
CA LEU A 151 -4.97 14.83 9.98
C LEU A 151 -4.59 16.21 9.43
N PHE A 152 -4.01 16.26 8.22
CA PHE A 152 -3.47 17.50 7.66
C PHE A 152 -4.52 18.63 7.58
N PRO A 153 -5.76 18.42 7.11
CA PRO A 153 -6.76 19.48 7.03
C PRO A 153 -7.30 19.90 8.41
N ALA A 154 -7.13 19.06 9.44
CA ALA A 154 -7.55 19.35 10.81
C ALA A 154 -6.44 20.03 11.65
N THR A 155 -5.30 20.35 11.04
CA THR A 155 -4.17 20.99 11.70
C THR A 155 -4.32 22.52 11.70
N TYR A 156 -4.22 23.14 12.87
CA TYR A 156 -4.20 24.58 13.10
C TYR A 156 -3.14 24.93 14.14
N ASP A 157 -2.85 26.21 14.34
CA ASP A 157 -1.66 26.63 15.10
C ASP A 157 -1.57 26.06 16.51
N GLN A 158 -2.70 25.90 17.22
CA GLN A 158 -2.70 25.45 18.61
C GLN A 158 -2.56 23.93 18.76
N ASN A 159 -2.92 23.12 17.75
CA ASN A 159 -2.80 21.66 17.81
C ASN A 159 -1.62 21.12 16.98
N ARG A 160 -0.83 22.01 16.38
CA ARG A 160 0.24 21.67 15.44
C ARG A 160 1.27 20.70 16.01
N GLU A 161 1.65 20.85 17.27
CA GLU A 161 2.62 19.95 17.92
C GLU A 161 2.08 18.51 17.99
N VAL A 162 0.85 18.36 18.49
CA VAL A 162 0.17 17.05 18.59
C VAL A 162 -0.04 16.45 17.19
N MET A 163 -0.52 17.23 16.22
CA MET A 163 -0.75 16.77 14.85
C MET A 163 0.55 16.36 14.15
N THR A 164 1.65 17.07 14.39
CA THR A 164 2.97 16.73 13.85
C THR A 164 3.48 15.42 14.43
N LEU A 165 3.28 15.20 15.74
CA LEU A 165 3.61 13.94 16.40
C LEU A 165 2.80 12.79 15.79
N LEU A 166 1.47 12.93 15.68
CA LEU A 166 0.61 11.91 15.08
C LEU A 166 0.97 11.61 13.63
N PHE A 167 1.26 12.65 12.84
CA PHE A 167 1.71 12.48 11.47
C PHE A 167 3.03 11.71 11.40
N SER A 168 3.98 11.99 12.31
CA SER A 168 5.23 11.24 12.39
C SER A 168 4.99 9.77 12.71
N ILE A 169 4.10 9.46 13.65
CA ILE A 169 3.75 8.07 13.97
C ILE A 169 3.13 7.36 12.74
N LEU A 170 2.20 8.00 12.03
CA LEU A 170 1.61 7.40 10.81
C LEU A 170 2.65 7.17 9.71
N LYS A 171 3.62 8.08 9.58
CA LYS A 171 4.75 7.92 8.67
C LYS A 171 5.61 6.72 9.07
N ASP A 172 5.86 6.51 10.36
CA ASP A 172 6.60 5.35 10.84
C ASP A 172 5.83 4.04 10.56
N TYR A 173 4.51 4.01 10.77
CA TYR A 173 3.65 2.89 10.36
C TYR A 173 3.71 2.61 8.86
N ALA A 174 3.66 3.65 8.02
CA ALA A 174 3.78 3.50 6.58
C ALA A 174 5.16 2.94 6.20
N PHE A 175 6.23 3.36 6.87
CA PHE A 175 7.56 2.82 6.67
C PHE A 175 7.64 1.32 7.04
N PHE A 176 7.07 0.90 8.18
CA PHE A 176 7.01 -0.53 8.52
C PHE A 176 6.21 -1.33 7.50
N ALA A 177 5.04 -0.83 7.10
CA ALA A 177 4.22 -1.49 6.09
C ALA A 177 4.95 -1.60 4.75
N PHE A 178 5.72 -0.58 4.38
CA PHE A 178 6.60 -0.60 3.20
C PHE A 178 7.62 -1.73 3.31
N VAL A 179 8.37 -1.81 4.42
CA VAL A 179 9.41 -2.84 4.57
C VAL A 179 8.83 -4.25 4.56
N ILE A 180 7.72 -4.49 5.26
CA ILE A 180 7.04 -5.80 5.27
C ILE A 180 6.60 -6.18 3.85
N GLN A 181 5.98 -5.25 3.13
CA GLN A 181 5.53 -5.50 1.77
C GLN A 181 6.70 -5.67 0.79
N LEU A 182 7.82 -4.99 1.03
CA LEU A 182 9.07 -5.14 0.26
C LEU A 182 9.66 -6.53 0.44
N VAL A 183 9.77 -7.01 1.70
CA VAL A 183 10.20 -8.37 1.99
C VAL A 183 9.30 -9.40 1.31
N ARG A 184 7.98 -9.20 1.37
CA ARG A 184 7.01 -10.10 0.74
C ARG A 184 7.21 -10.20 -0.77
N GLU A 185 7.48 -9.08 -1.44
CA GLU A 185 7.72 -9.09 -2.89
C GLU A 185 9.03 -9.81 -3.23
N ILE A 186 10.10 -9.60 -2.46
CA ILE A 186 11.37 -10.30 -2.65
C ILE A 186 11.22 -11.82 -2.42
N ILE A 187 10.43 -12.25 -1.43
CA ILE A 187 10.12 -13.67 -1.19
C ILE A 187 9.34 -14.26 -2.37
N LYS A 188 8.30 -13.55 -2.87
CA LYS A 188 7.52 -13.97 -4.04
C LYS A 188 8.41 -14.13 -5.27
N GLU A 189 9.31 -13.19 -5.54
CA GLU A 189 10.28 -13.29 -6.64
C GLU A 189 11.20 -14.50 -6.47
N THR A 190 11.65 -14.77 -5.24
CA THR A 190 12.49 -15.93 -4.93
C THR A 190 11.77 -17.23 -5.19
N GLU A 191 10.52 -17.37 -4.74
CA GLU A 191 9.68 -18.54 -5.00
C GLU A 191 9.42 -18.74 -6.51
N GLN A 192 9.08 -17.67 -7.23
CA GLN A 192 8.85 -17.72 -8.68
C GLN A 192 10.11 -18.12 -9.46
N SER A 193 11.30 -17.68 -9.03
CA SER A 193 12.56 -18.05 -9.68
C SER A 193 12.93 -19.54 -9.51
N ILE A 194 12.47 -20.17 -8.42
CA ILE A 194 12.68 -21.60 -8.16
C ILE A 194 11.72 -22.44 -8.99
N LEU A 195 10.47 -21.99 -9.14
CA LEU A 195 9.41 -22.70 -9.86
C LEU A 195 9.51 -22.55 -11.38
N HIS A 196 9.97 -21.40 -11.88
CA HIS A 196 10.12 -21.11 -13.31
C HIS A 196 11.59 -20.86 -13.67
N THR A 197 12.21 -21.84 -14.34
CA THR A 197 13.62 -21.83 -14.80
C THR A 197 13.93 -20.73 -15.83
N SER A 198 12.93 -20.00 -16.32
CA SER A 198 13.03 -19.02 -17.40
C SER A 198 12.10 -17.82 -17.21
N SER A 199 12.12 -17.16 -16.05
CA SER A 199 11.49 -15.85 -15.91
C SER A 199 12.41 -14.76 -16.50
N SER A 200 11.91 -14.01 -17.49
CA SER A 200 12.68 -13.04 -18.28
C SER A 200 13.06 -11.77 -17.52
N ASN A 201 12.43 -11.52 -16.37
CA ASN A 201 12.50 -10.21 -15.73
C ASN A 201 13.80 -10.04 -14.92
N ALA A 202 14.26 -8.79 -14.82
CA ALA A 202 15.43 -8.43 -14.04
C ALA A 202 15.12 -8.55 -12.54
N SER A 203 15.28 -9.74 -11.96
CA SER A 203 14.98 -10.00 -10.55
C SER A 203 16.24 -9.98 -9.68
N LEU A 204 16.07 -9.59 -8.42
CA LEU A 204 17.13 -9.59 -7.40
C LEU A 204 17.82 -10.96 -7.31
N VAL A 205 17.03 -12.02 -7.48
CA VAL A 205 17.46 -13.42 -7.46
C VAL A 205 18.29 -13.81 -8.68
N LYS A 206 18.00 -13.27 -9.86
CA LYS A 206 18.79 -13.52 -11.08
C LYS A 206 20.22 -12.98 -10.96
N TYR A 207 20.41 -11.86 -10.27
CA TYR A 207 21.72 -11.22 -10.13
C TYR A 207 22.50 -11.70 -8.89
N LEU A 208 21.84 -11.92 -7.76
CA LEU A 208 22.50 -12.29 -6.50
C LEU A 208 22.47 -13.79 -6.20
N GLY A 209 21.54 -14.54 -6.81
CA GLY A 209 21.26 -15.92 -6.48
C GLY A 209 20.42 -16.09 -5.21
N VAL A 210 19.64 -17.17 -5.14
CA VAL A 210 18.66 -17.45 -4.07
C VAL A 210 19.25 -17.32 -2.66
N GLN A 211 20.46 -17.86 -2.45
CA GLN A 211 21.10 -17.85 -1.13
C GLN A 211 21.42 -16.42 -0.64
N LYS A 212 21.92 -15.54 -1.51
CA LYS A 212 22.25 -14.16 -1.14
C LYS A 212 21.00 -13.31 -0.96
N THR A 213 19.96 -13.54 -1.76
CA THR A 213 18.66 -12.89 -1.59
C THR A 213 18.05 -13.24 -0.22
N ASN A 214 18.18 -14.49 0.24
CA ASN A 214 17.70 -14.89 1.56
C ASN A 214 18.44 -14.16 2.71
N TYR A 215 19.75 -13.92 2.59
CA TYR A 215 20.47 -13.10 3.56
C TYR A 215 20.00 -11.64 3.54
N CYS A 216 19.73 -11.07 2.35
CA CYS A 216 19.13 -9.74 2.23
C CYS A 216 17.75 -9.67 2.88
N ILE A 217 16.88 -10.65 2.65
CA ILE A 217 15.56 -10.75 3.30
C ILE A 217 15.72 -10.79 4.82
N ALA A 218 16.62 -11.63 5.34
CA ALA A 218 16.87 -11.73 6.78
C ALA A 218 17.34 -10.40 7.37
N ALA A 219 18.29 -9.71 6.72
CA ALA A 219 18.75 -8.39 7.14
C ALA A 219 17.63 -7.34 7.12
N LEU A 220 16.80 -7.34 6.07
CA LEU A 220 15.66 -6.42 5.92
C LEU A 220 14.55 -6.66 6.94
N LEU A 221 14.44 -7.87 7.51
CA LEU A 221 13.49 -8.20 8.58
C LEU A 221 14.06 -7.90 9.98
N ILE A 222 15.37 -8.10 10.16
CA ILE A 222 16.05 -7.85 11.43
C ILE A 222 16.13 -6.34 11.70
N ALA A 223 16.45 -5.51 10.70
CA ALA A 223 16.62 -4.07 10.91
C ALA A 223 15.36 -3.34 11.44
N PRO A 224 14.15 -3.55 10.88
CA PRO A 224 12.91 -2.99 11.42
C PRO A 224 12.57 -3.55 12.79
N SER A 225 12.87 -4.83 13.04
CA SER A 225 12.61 -5.47 14.33
C SER A 225 13.48 -4.86 15.43
N ILE A 226 14.77 -4.64 15.16
CA ILE A 226 15.69 -3.93 16.06
C ILE A 226 15.22 -2.49 16.27
N TYR A 227 14.77 -1.81 15.21
CA TYR A 227 14.25 -0.46 15.30
C TYR A 227 12.96 -0.38 16.15
N LEU A 228 12.04 -1.35 16.02
CA LEU A 228 10.85 -1.46 16.89
C LEU A 228 11.23 -1.68 18.35
N ILE A 229 12.21 -2.55 18.61
CA ILE A 229 12.72 -2.77 19.96
C ILE A 229 13.32 -1.48 20.51
N TYR A 230 14.19 -0.81 19.76
CA TYR A 230 14.73 0.48 20.17
C TYR A 230 13.63 1.53 20.43
N TYR A 231 12.65 1.63 19.54
CA TYR A 231 11.54 2.57 19.66
C TYR A 231 10.71 2.30 20.92
N THR A 232 10.38 1.03 21.20
CA THR A 232 9.67 0.65 22.43
C THR A 232 10.52 0.89 23.67
N LEU A 233 11.82 0.58 23.65
CA LEU A 233 12.72 0.86 24.77
C LEU A 233 12.88 2.37 25.06
N VAL A 234 12.94 3.21 24.02
CA VAL A 234 13.11 4.65 24.20
C VAL A 234 11.81 5.36 24.55
N TYR A 235 10.71 5.03 23.89
CA TYR A 235 9.45 5.77 24.07
C TYR A 235 8.50 5.16 25.09
N LEU A 236 8.52 3.83 25.28
CA LEU A 236 7.58 3.11 26.18
C LEU A 236 8.21 2.87 27.56
N LEU A 237 9.50 2.58 27.62
CA LEU A 237 10.24 2.40 28.88
C LEU A 237 10.64 3.72 29.54
N ALA A 238 11.02 4.74 28.76
CA ALA A 238 11.34 6.06 29.35
C ALA A 238 10.10 6.83 29.84
N SER A 239 8.89 6.44 29.41
CA SER A 239 7.62 7.07 29.83
C SER A 239 6.96 6.40 31.04
N ASN A 240 7.61 5.42 31.70
CA ASN A 240 7.10 4.75 32.91
C ASN A 240 5.66 4.20 32.79
N LEU A 241 5.24 3.76 31.60
CA LEU A 241 3.90 3.19 31.37
C LEU A 241 3.81 1.69 31.74
N PHE A 242 4.74 1.17 32.54
CA PHE A 242 4.65 -0.20 33.04
C PHE A 242 3.70 -0.24 34.24
N LEU A 243 2.45 -0.67 33.97
CA LEU A 243 1.46 -1.17 34.93
C LEU A 243 1.07 -0.20 36.06
N SER A 244 -0.08 0.48 35.88
CA SER A 244 -1.01 0.76 36.98
C SER A 244 -2.10 -0.30 37.00
#